data_AF-A0A7V9GDE1-F1
#
_entry.id   AF-A0A7V9GDE1-F1
#
_cell.length_a   1.000
_cell.length_b   1.000
_cell.length_c   1.000
_cell.angle_alpha   90.00
_cell.angle_beta   90.00
_cell.angle_gamma   90.00
#
_symmetry.space_group_name_H-M   'P 1'
#
loop_
_entity.id
_entity.type
_entity.pdbx_description
1 polymer ?
#
loop_
_entity_poly.entity_id
_entity_poly.type
_entity_poly.pdbx_seq_one_letter_code
_entity_poly.pdbx_strand_id
1 'polypeptide(L)'
;MFIKSLTLVLIGLFFFQTAAAFSKETPDQKFEALANKYIAELLKMNPEWATNLGEHAYDNRLNDYSLIGIENSRKFNDAYFVQLLKIPFSKLSKVNNIDARIMRDNLEYNKFRLEVLREYEWNPMSYNVGSALNDLISR
;
A
#
# COMPACT_ATOMS: atom_id res chain seq x y z
N MET A 1 40.98 45.61 -45.80
CA MET A 1 41.58 44.70 -44.80
C MET A 1 41.06 45.18 -43.44
N PHE A 2 40.04 44.65 -42.78
CA PHE A 2 39.26 43.42 -42.88
C PHE A 2 37.78 43.74 -42.56
N ILE A 3 36.88 43.19 -43.36
CA ILE A 3 35.43 43.09 -43.13
C ILE A 3 35.18 41.76 -42.39
N LYS A 4 34.07 41.67 -41.63
CA LYS A 4 33.46 40.52 -40.90
C LYS A 4 33.82 40.54 -39.39
N SER A 5 32.90 40.57 -38.43
CA SER A 5 31.68 39.76 -38.34
C SER A 5 30.54 40.44 -37.55
N LEU A 6 29.40 40.53 -38.23
CA LEU A 6 28.05 40.81 -37.75
C LEU A 6 27.45 39.49 -37.21
N THR A 7 26.57 39.58 -36.19
CA THR A 7 25.52 38.60 -35.81
C THR A 7 25.93 37.16 -35.45
N LEU A 8 25.90 36.86 -34.14
CA LEU A 8 25.57 35.60 -33.43
C LEU A 8 26.25 35.76 -32.06
N VAL A 9 25.60 35.81 -30.90
CA VAL A 9 24.68 34.81 -30.35
C VAL A 9 23.79 35.54 -29.34
N LEU A 10 22.56 35.84 -29.75
CA LEU A 10 21.42 35.79 -28.83
C LEU A 10 21.36 34.37 -28.26
N ILE A 11 20.83 34.23 -27.03
CA ILE A 11 20.63 32.99 -26.26
C ILE A 11 21.77 32.75 -25.25
N GLY A 12 21.80 33.56 -24.20
CA GLY A 12 22.74 33.34 -23.11
C GLY A 12 22.36 34.08 -21.84
N LEU A 13 21.08 34.09 -21.45
CA LEU A 13 20.66 34.38 -20.06
C LEU A 13 19.15 34.11 -19.86
N PHE A 14 18.69 32.89 -20.15
CA PHE A 14 17.36 32.45 -19.72
C PHE A 14 17.40 30.97 -19.30
N PHE A 15 18.37 30.61 -18.47
CA PHE A 15 18.15 29.50 -17.53
C PHE A 15 17.26 30.06 -16.42
N PHE A 16 15.97 30.17 -16.72
CA PHE A 16 14.93 30.32 -15.72
C PHE A 16 14.99 29.04 -14.89
N GLN A 17 15.69 29.13 -13.77
CA GLN A 17 15.82 28.07 -12.80
C GLN A 17 14.43 27.87 -12.19
N THR A 18 13.62 27.03 -12.83
CA THR A 18 12.42 26.47 -12.22
C THR A 18 12.88 25.50 -11.15
N ALA A 19 13.28 26.05 -10.00
CA ALA A 19 13.29 25.28 -8.77
C ALA A 19 11.84 24.86 -8.53
N ALA A 20 11.49 23.64 -8.96
CA ALA A 20 10.26 23.01 -8.55
C ALA A 20 10.27 22.98 -7.02
N ALA A 21 9.50 23.87 -6.40
CA ALA A 21 9.30 23.85 -4.98
C ALA A 21 8.61 22.52 -4.66
N PHE A 22 9.35 21.54 -4.14
CA PHE A 22 8.77 20.34 -3.57
C PHE A 22 7.93 20.77 -2.37
N SER A 23 6.64 20.98 -2.57
CA SER A 23 5.71 21.22 -1.48
C SER A 23 5.71 19.99 -0.59
N LYS A 24 6.00 20.18 0.69
CA LYS A 24 5.90 19.11 1.68
C LYS A 24 4.49 18.54 1.66
N GLU A 25 4.36 17.23 1.42
CA GLU A 25 3.07 16.54 1.41
C GLU A 25 2.28 16.80 2.70
N THR A 26 0.98 17.02 2.56
CA THR A 26 0.07 17.16 3.69
C THR A 26 -0.08 15.82 4.44
N PRO A 27 -0.52 15.83 5.71
CA PRO A 27 -0.84 14.60 6.42
C PRO A 27 -1.87 13.73 5.69
N ASP A 28 -2.87 14.34 5.05
CA ASP A 28 -3.87 13.64 4.25
C ASP A 28 -3.24 12.94 3.04
N GLN A 29 -2.42 13.63 2.26
CA GLN A 29 -1.71 13.04 1.11
C GLN A 29 -0.82 11.87 1.52
N LYS A 30 -0.15 11.98 2.67
CA LYS A 30 0.68 10.90 3.22
C LYS A 30 -0.15 9.68 3.62
N PHE A 31 -1.31 9.91 4.23
CA PHE A 31 -2.23 8.85 4.61
C PHE A 31 -2.80 8.16 3.38
N GLU A 32 -3.30 8.91 2.41
CA GLU A 32 -3.86 8.38 1.16
C GLU A 32 -2.81 7.57 0.40
N ALA A 33 -1.57 8.07 0.29
CA ALA A 33 -0.48 7.32 -0.33
C ALA A 33 -0.17 6.03 0.43
N LEU A 34 -0.15 6.06 1.76
CA LEU A 34 0.07 4.87 2.59
C LEU A 34 -1.07 3.85 2.45
N ALA A 35 -2.32 4.30 2.48
CA ALA A 35 -3.52 3.48 2.39
C ALA A 35 -3.62 2.81 1.01
N ASN A 36 -3.36 3.55 -0.07
CA ASN A 36 -3.34 3.00 -1.42
C ASN A 36 -2.28 1.91 -1.57
N LYS A 37 -1.07 2.16 -1.04
CA LYS A 37 0.01 1.16 -1.05
C LYS A 37 -0.35 -0.07 -0.21
N TYR A 38 -0.92 0.15 0.97
CA TYR A 38 -1.39 -0.90 1.87
C TYR A 38 -2.41 -1.81 1.18
N ILE A 39 -3.46 -1.24 0.58
CA ILE A 39 -4.51 -2.01 -0.10
C ILE A 39 -3.91 -2.78 -1.27
N ALA A 40 -3.08 -2.15 -2.11
CA ALA A 40 -2.46 -2.82 -3.25
C ALA A 40 -1.60 -4.03 -2.83
N GLU A 41 -0.76 -3.87 -1.80
CA GLU A 41 0.07 -4.95 -1.29
C GLU A 41 -0.76 -6.02 -0.55
N LEU A 42 -1.80 -5.61 0.18
CA LEU A 42 -2.72 -6.50 0.88
C LEU A 42 -3.44 -7.44 -0.08
N LEU A 43 -4.01 -6.92 -1.16
CA LEU A 43 -4.67 -7.74 -2.19
C LEU A 43 -3.68 -8.67 -2.90
N LYS A 44 -2.45 -8.18 -3.16
CA LYS A 44 -1.38 -9.01 -3.72
C LYS A 44 -0.93 -10.12 -2.76
N MET A 45 -1.01 -9.94 -1.45
CA MET A 45 -0.68 -10.98 -0.47
C MET A 45 -1.84 -11.94 -0.22
N ASN A 46 -3.07 -11.52 -0.49
CA ASN A 46 -4.30 -12.28 -0.24
C ASN A 46 -5.09 -12.46 -1.54
N PRO A 47 -4.56 -13.21 -2.54
CA PRO A 47 -5.21 -13.37 -3.85
C PRO A 47 -6.65 -13.86 -3.77
N GLU A 48 -6.97 -14.75 -2.82
CA GLU A 48 -8.32 -15.30 -2.68
C GLU A 48 -9.32 -14.22 -2.20
N TRP A 49 -8.86 -13.32 -1.33
CA TRP A 49 -9.69 -12.18 -0.91
C TRP A 49 -9.79 -11.12 -2.01
N ALA A 50 -8.73 -10.94 -2.80
CA ALA A 50 -8.78 -10.08 -3.99
C ALA A 50 -9.86 -10.58 -4.97
N THR A 51 -9.88 -11.88 -5.26
CA THR A 51 -10.94 -12.52 -6.05
C THR A 51 -12.33 -12.25 -5.47
N ASN A 52 -12.51 -12.43 -4.15
CA ASN A 52 -13.79 -12.20 -3.47
C ASN A 52 -14.27 -10.73 -3.59
N LEU A 53 -13.34 -9.78 -3.67
CA LEU A 53 -13.60 -8.36 -3.86
C LEU A 53 -13.75 -7.95 -5.34
N GLY A 54 -13.67 -8.90 -6.28
CA GLY A 54 -13.76 -8.65 -7.72
C GLY A 54 -12.45 -8.21 -8.37
N GLU A 55 -11.32 -8.26 -7.66
CA GLU A 55 -9.98 -8.03 -8.21
C GLU A 55 -9.40 -9.36 -8.71
N HIS A 56 -9.44 -9.57 -10.02
CA HIS A 56 -9.11 -10.83 -10.66
C HIS A 56 -7.66 -10.95 -11.16
N ALA A 57 -6.82 -9.92 -10.95
CA ALA A 57 -5.42 -9.93 -11.40
C ALA A 57 -4.58 -11.07 -10.78
N TYR A 58 -5.07 -11.72 -9.73
CA TYR A 58 -4.35 -12.77 -8.99
C TYR A 58 -5.07 -14.11 -8.94
N ASP A 59 -6.12 -14.33 -9.76
CA ASP A 59 -6.96 -15.55 -9.79
C ASP A 59 -6.16 -16.84 -10.04
N ASN A 60 -4.93 -16.75 -10.56
CA ASN A 60 -4.02 -17.87 -10.78
C ASN A 60 -3.19 -18.28 -9.55
N ARG A 61 -3.46 -17.72 -8.36
CA ARG A 61 -2.72 -17.98 -7.12
C ARG A 61 -3.67 -18.20 -5.95
N LEU A 62 -3.19 -18.97 -4.97
CA LEU A 62 -3.81 -19.10 -3.66
C LEU A 62 -3.00 -18.33 -2.60
N ASN A 63 -3.59 -18.13 -1.43
CA ASN A 63 -2.88 -17.55 -0.30
C ASN A 63 -1.71 -18.46 0.10
N ASP A 64 -0.63 -17.87 0.62
CA ASP A 64 0.49 -18.65 1.17
C ASP A 64 0.17 -19.09 2.59
N TYR A 65 -0.36 -20.30 2.72
CA TYR A 65 -0.71 -20.92 4.01
C TYR A 65 0.49 -21.48 4.78
N SER A 66 1.71 -21.37 4.26
CA SER A 66 2.91 -21.87 4.94
C SER A 66 3.30 -20.96 6.12
N LEU A 67 4.20 -21.46 6.97
CA LEU A 67 4.80 -20.65 8.03
C LEU A 67 5.57 -19.43 7.48
N ILE A 68 6.08 -19.52 6.25
CA ILE A 68 6.72 -18.39 5.56
C ILE A 68 5.68 -17.32 5.24
N GLY A 69 4.49 -17.71 4.75
CA GLY A 69 3.38 -16.81 4.50
C GLY A 69 2.86 -16.12 5.76
N ILE A 70 2.80 -16.87 6.88
CA ILE A 70 2.46 -16.32 8.21
C ILE A 70 3.49 -15.26 8.64
N GLU A 71 4.79 -15.56 8.51
CA GLU A 71 5.86 -14.60 8.86
C GLU A 71 5.84 -13.35 7.95
N ASN A 72 5.58 -13.53 6.65
CA ASN A 72 5.42 -12.41 5.72
C ASN A 72 4.23 -11.53 6.11
N SER A 73 3.12 -12.13 6.56
CA SER A 73 1.94 -11.40 7.06
C SER A 73 2.26 -10.60 8.32
N ARG A 74 3.05 -11.14 9.25
CA ARG A 74 3.52 -10.40 10.44
C ARG A 74 4.37 -9.19 10.05
N LYS A 75 5.37 -9.39 9.19
CA LYS A 75 6.25 -8.32 8.70
C LYS A 75 5.47 -7.21 7.99
N PHE A 76 4.53 -7.59 7.13
CA PHE A 76 3.62 -6.67 6.48
C PHE A 76 2.85 -5.84 7.51
N ASN A 77 2.21 -6.50 8.48
CA ASN A 77 1.41 -5.83 9.49
C ASN A 77 2.22 -4.84 10.34
N ASP A 78 3.38 -5.26 10.87
CA ASP A 78 4.25 -4.39 11.67
C ASP A 78 4.80 -3.22 10.85
N ALA A 79 5.19 -3.44 9.59
CA ALA A 79 5.69 -2.39 8.71
C ALA A 79 4.64 -1.31 8.44
N TYR A 80 3.39 -1.69 8.21
CA TYR A 80 2.31 -0.71 7.98
C TYR A 80 1.85 -0.03 9.26
N PHE A 81 1.84 -0.74 10.39
CA PHE A 81 1.53 -0.14 11.68
C PHE A 81 2.54 0.96 12.04
N VAL A 82 3.84 0.68 11.90
CA VAL A 82 4.90 1.67 12.14
C VAL A 82 4.79 2.87 11.21
N GLN A 83 4.44 2.67 9.94
CA GLN A 83 4.25 3.77 8.99
C GLN A 83 3.03 4.62 9.32
N LEU A 84 1.92 4.00 9.70
CA LEU A 84 0.68 4.68 10.07
C LEU A 84 0.88 5.57 11.30
N LEU A 85 1.61 5.09 12.31
CA LEU A 85 1.90 5.87 13.53
C LEU A 85 2.79 7.11 13.29
N LYS A 86 3.48 7.22 12.14
CA LYS A 86 4.23 8.43 11.77
C LYS A 86 3.31 9.57 11.29
N ILE A 87 2.05 9.28 11.00
CA ILE A 87 1.08 10.27 10.53
C ILE A 87 0.41 10.91 11.76
N PRO A 88 0.44 12.25 11.91
CA PRO A 88 -0.23 12.90 13.03
C PRO A 88 -1.76 12.88 12.82
N PHE A 89 -2.44 11.93 13.45
CA PHE A 89 -3.90 11.76 13.33
C PHE A 89 -4.68 13.05 13.60
N SER A 90 -4.24 13.87 14.55
CA SER A 90 -4.87 15.15 14.90
C SER A 90 -4.82 16.21 13.78
N LYS A 91 -4.02 15.99 12.73
CA LYS A 91 -3.88 16.87 11.58
C LYS A 91 -4.51 16.30 10.31
N LEU A 92 -5.18 15.15 10.40
CA LEU A 92 -5.94 14.59 9.29
C LEU A 92 -7.28 15.30 9.16
N SER A 93 -7.82 15.33 7.94
CA SER A 93 -9.23 15.64 7.72
C SER A 93 -10.11 14.69 8.52
N LYS A 94 -11.37 15.06 8.77
CA LYS A 94 -12.31 14.21 9.52
C LYS A 94 -12.47 12.82 8.89
N VAL A 95 -12.55 12.77 7.56
CA VAL A 95 -12.71 11.52 6.80
C VAL A 95 -11.45 10.67 6.94
N ASN A 96 -10.29 11.21 6.59
CA ASN A 96 -9.03 10.46 6.70
C ASN A 96 -8.69 10.08 8.14
N ASN A 97 -9.12 10.84 9.15
CA ASN A 97 -8.96 10.44 10.54
C ASN A 97 -9.74 9.17 10.88
N ILE A 98 -10.96 9.04 10.36
CA ILE A 98 -11.79 7.84 10.54
C ILE A 98 -11.14 6.67 9.81
N ASP A 99 -10.76 6.85 8.56
CA ASP A 99 -10.15 5.79 7.74
C ASP A 99 -8.81 5.32 8.32
N ALA A 100 -7.99 6.25 8.84
CA ALA A 100 -6.75 5.91 9.52
C ALA A 100 -6.99 5.11 10.80
N ARG A 101 -8.08 5.35 11.53
CA ARG A 101 -8.45 4.54 12.70
C ARG A 101 -8.91 3.15 12.29
N ILE A 102 -9.73 3.04 11.25
CA ILE A 102 -10.14 1.74 10.68
C ILE A 102 -8.91 0.94 10.25
N MET A 103 -7.96 1.58 9.56
CA MET A 103 -6.72 0.93 9.16
C MET A 103 -5.91 0.46 10.37
N ARG A 104 -5.76 1.30 11.40
CA ARG A 104 -5.05 0.94 12.64
C ARG A 104 -5.72 -0.25 13.33
N ASP A 105 -7.03 -0.20 13.52
CA ASP A 105 -7.77 -1.23 14.24
C ASP A 105 -7.69 -2.58 13.49
N ASN A 106 -7.69 -2.56 12.15
CA ASN A 106 -7.43 -3.76 11.33
C ASN A 106 -6.00 -4.31 11.51
N LEU A 107 -4.98 -3.44 11.57
CA LEU A 107 -3.60 -3.85 11.78
C LEU A 107 -3.40 -4.45 13.19
N GLU A 108 -4.03 -3.87 14.21
CA GLU A 108 -4.00 -4.39 15.57
C GLU A 108 -4.71 -5.74 15.67
N TYR A 109 -5.87 -5.87 15.02
CA TYR A 109 -6.61 -7.13 14.95
C TYR A 109 -5.81 -8.23 14.25
N ASN A 110 -5.18 -7.93 13.11
CA ASN A 110 -4.34 -8.90 12.41
C ASN A 110 -3.13 -9.32 13.24
N LYS A 111 -2.51 -8.39 13.98
CA LYS A 111 -1.47 -8.74 14.95
C LYS A 111 -1.99 -9.72 15.98
N PHE A 112 -3.10 -9.40 16.65
CA PHE A 112 -3.71 -10.30 17.63
C PHE A 112 -3.98 -11.70 17.04
N ARG A 113 -4.56 -11.76 15.84
CA ARG A 113 -4.84 -13.03 15.14
C ARG A 113 -3.58 -13.87 14.93
N LEU A 114 -2.49 -13.24 14.48
CA LEU A 114 -1.24 -13.91 14.19
C LEU A 114 -0.48 -14.28 15.46
N GLU A 115 -0.44 -13.42 16.48
CA GLU A 115 0.48 -13.59 17.62
C GLU A 115 -0.16 -14.25 18.84
N VAL A 116 -1.46 -14.02 19.05
CA VAL A 116 -2.15 -14.46 20.25
C VAL A 116 -3.11 -15.59 19.91
N LEU A 117 -4.04 -15.35 18.98
CA LEU A 117 -5.04 -16.34 18.62
C LEU A 117 -4.40 -17.55 17.91
N ARG A 118 -3.47 -17.30 16.98
CA ARG A 118 -2.66 -18.31 16.28
C ARG A 118 -3.52 -19.42 15.65
N GLU A 119 -4.63 -19.03 15.01
CA GLU A 119 -5.57 -19.97 14.36
C GLU A 119 -4.87 -20.97 13.44
N TYR A 120 -3.80 -20.54 12.76
CA TYR A 120 -3.00 -21.40 11.87
C TYR A 120 -2.37 -22.62 12.59
N GLU A 121 -2.29 -22.65 13.92
CA GLU A 121 -1.67 -23.76 14.65
C GLU A 121 -2.66 -24.85 15.07
N TRP A 122 -3.94 -24.51 15.19
CA TRP A 122 -4.93 -25.39 15.81
C TRP A 122 -6.24 -25.49 15.05
N ASN A 123 -6.53 -24.57 14.13
CA ASN A 123 -7.75 -24.57 13.34
C ASN A 123 -7.48 -25.17 11.96
N PRO A 124 -7.74 -26.47 11.71
CA PRO A 124 -7.51 -27.07 10.39
C PRO A 124 -8.38 -26.44 9.29
N MET A 125 -9.48 -25.77 9.64
CA MET A 125 -10.33 -25.10 8.66
C MET A 125 -9.66 -23.90 8.01
N SER A 126 -8.59 -23.34 8.59
CA SER A 126 -7.84 -22.24 7.96
C SER A 126 -7.11 -22.66 6.68
N TYR A 127 -6.99 -23.96 6.41
CA TYR A 127 -6.32 -24.53 5.23
C TYR A 127 -7.29 -24.97 4.14
N ASN A 128 -8.59 -24.72 4.32
CA ASN A 128 -9.61 -25.11 3.35
C ASN A 128 -9.69 -24.09 2.21
N VAL A 129 -9.36 -24.52 0.99
CA VAL A 129 -9.38 -23.69 -0.23
C VAL A 129 -10.70 -23.79 -1.02
N GLY A 130 -11.69 -24.51 -0.49
CA GLY A 130 -12.95 -24.77 -1.17
C GLY A 130 -13.73 -23.51 -1.54
N SER A 131 -13.74 -22.50 -0.65
CA SER A 131 -14.37 -21.20 -0.95
C SER A 131 -13.64 -20.46 -2.07
N ALA A 132 -12.30 -20.46 -2.06
CA ALA A 132 -11.51 -19.81 -3.10
C ALA A 132 -11.77 -20.42 -4.49
N LEU A 133 -11.92 -21.75 -4.57
CA LEU A 133 -12.28 -22.42 -5.81
C LEU A 133 -13.73 -22.12 -6.22
N ASN A 134 -14.66 -22.11 -5.26
CA ASN A 134 -16.06 -21.77 -5.50
C ASN A 134 -16.21 -20.37 -6.11
N ASP A 135 -15.49 -19.39 -5.57
CA ASP A 135 -15.50 -18.00 -6.05
C ASP A 135 -14.98 -17.87 -7.51
N LEU A 136 -14.25 -18.86 -8.03
CA LEU A 136 -13.81 -18.91 -9.43
C LEU A 136 -14.84 -19.58 -10.35
N ILE A 137 -15.47 -20.68 -9.89
CA ILE A 137 -16.33 -21.52 -10.73
C ILE A 137 -17.81 -21.13 -10.72
N SER A 138 -18.27 -20.44 -9.68
CA SER A 138 -19.68 -20.03 -9.51
C SER A 138 -19.99 -18.63 -10.03
N ARG A 139 -19.10 -18.09 -10.86
CA ARG A 139 -19.25 -16.78 -11.50
C ARG A 139 -20.26 -16.82 -12.65
#